data_AF-A0A8C8H0H7-F1
#
_entry.id   AF-A0A8C8H0H7-F1
#
_cell.length_a   1.000
_cell.length_b   1.000
_cell.length_c   1.000
_cell.angle_alpha   90.00
_cell.angle_beta   90.00
_cell.angle_gamma   90.00
#
_symmetry.space_group_name_H-M   'P 1'
#
loop_
_entity.id
_entity.type
_entity.pdbx_description
1 polymer ?
#
loop_
_entity_poly.entity_id
_entity_poly.type
_entity_poly.pdbx_seq_one_letter_code
_entity_poly.pdbx_strand_id
1 'polypeptide(L)'
;INHHVFSTYDSGDEAPVPQPDRALTQGALKTLASKLDDLSTCNELIGKHGAALQRSLSELEDLRTATDGTDKLKTVNERATLFRITSNAMINACRDFLDVAETHSRRWQRALQYEREQRHHLEETIEQLAKQHNSLERAWREAPSTHPGQRTQEGDASDENEDTEFFDAMEDSPAFITVTASDHTQHRSVRLAVETLDSGSNNVQLRRVRRSRIPNKPNYSLNLWSIMKNCIGKELSKIPMPVNFNEPLSMLQRLTEDLEYSDLLDRASRCESSLEQMCLVAAFSVSSYSTTIHRTAKPFNPLLGETYELDRLDDFGYRSICEQVSHHPPAAAHHVTSQRGWTLWQEITIDSKFRGKYISVMPLGCIHLQFHSSGNHYVWGKVTSTVHNIIVGKLWIDQVSKKKTILSQLCNPVTGVVADSEGTAHHIMSGTWDDKMESAKIVESSRGCGGSEGKQKTLYQTLQPKVLWKKYTLPENSENMHFFSSLALTLNEPEEGVAPTDSRLRPDQRLMEAGLWDEANAHKQRLEERQRLERRKREAQATQVLEEDIEGFQPLWFERRTDDSTGESTYVYRGGYWEAKDKQDWSQCPEIF
;
A
#
# COMPACT_ATOMS: atom_id res chain seq x y z
N ILE A 1 12.96 -14.36 68.92
CA ILE A 1 12.20 -13.37 68.14
C ILE A 1 12.18 -13.87 66.70
N ASN A 2 11.03 -14.46 66.37
CA ASN A 2 10.44 -14.87 65.09
C ASN A 2 11.32 -15.18 63.85
N HIS A 3 11.18 -16.44 63.42
CA HIS A 3 11.25 -16.95 62.06
C HIS A 3 10.25 -16.28 61.09
N HIS A 4 10.60 -16.17 59.80
CA HIS A 4 9.89 -16.71 58.62
C HIS A 4 10.48 -16.10 57.33
N VAL A 5 11.15 -16.90 56.49
CA VAL A 5 10.69 -17.57 55.25
C VAL A 5 10.99 -16.76 53.97
N PHE A 6 11.87 -17.32 53.16
CA PHE A 6 12.06 -17.01 51.74
C PHE A 6 10.77 -17.32 50.97
N SER A 7 10.28 -16.36 50.19
CA SER A 7 9.29 -16.60 49.13
C SER A 7 9.79 -16.01 47.83
N THR A 8 9.97 -16.90 46.86
CA THR A 8 9.98 -16.64 45.42
C THR A 8 8.75 -15.81 45.01
N TYR A 9 8.97 -14.76 44.23
CA TYR A 9 7.99 -14.13 43.31
C TYR A 9 8.60 -14.40 41.93
N ASP A 10 8.27 -15.51 41.27
CA ASP A 10 7.07 -15.79 40.48
C ASP A 10 6.86 -14.82 39.31
N SER A 11 6.75 -15.47 38.15
CA SER A 11 6.57 -14.98 36.81
C SER A 11 5.60 -13.80 36.74
N GLY A 12 5.99 -12.74 36.04
CA GLY A 12 5.05 -11.77 35.48
C GLY A 12 4.29 -12.44 34.35
N ASP A 13 3.37 -13.34 34.71
CA ASP A 13 2.29 -13.81 33.86
C ASP A 13 1.66 -12.58 33.20
N GLU A 14 1.62 -12.57 31.87
CA GLU A 14 0.57 -11.85 31.15
C GLU A 14 -0.73 -12.22 31.86
N ALA A 15 -1.30 -11.28 32.61
CA ALA A 15 -2.63 -11.44 33.12
C ALA A 15 -3.51 -11.70 31.89
N PRO A 16 -4.10 -12.91 31.73
CA PRO A 16 -5.05 -13.11 30.67
C PRO A 16 -6.14 -12.09 30.95
N VAL A 17 -6.41 -11.21 29.99
CA VAL A 17 -7.63 -10.40 30.00
C VAL A 17 -8.73 -11.35 30.46
N PRO A 18 -9.46 -11.04 31.54
CA PRO A 18 -10.37 -11.99 32.11
C PRO A 18 -11.26 -12.51 30.97
N GLN A 19 -11.32 -13.82 30.80
CA GLN A 19 -12.27 -14.49 29.91
C GLN A 19 -13.61 -14.84 30.62
N PRO A 20 -14.17 -14.09 31.62
CA PRO A 20 -15.43 -14.49 32.20
C PRO A 20 -16.55 -14.34 31.16
N ASP A 21 -16.44 -13.42 30.20
CA ASP A 21 -17.54 -13.13 29.28
C ASP A 21 -17.80 -14.20 28.22
N ARG A 22 -16.79 -14.99 27.81
CA ARG A 22 -17.00 -16.06 26.82
C ARG A 22 -17.69 -17.27 27.44
N ALA A 23 -17.31 -17.64 28.66
CA ALA A 23 -17.97 -18.69 29.42
C ALA A 23 -19.38 -18.27 29.87
N LEU A 24 -19.57 -17.00 30.24
CA LEU A 24 -20.87 -16.43 30.61
C LEU A 24 -21.84 -16.33 29.43
N THR A 25 -21.38 -15.95 28.24
CA THR A 25 -22.20 -15.91 27.02
C THR A 25 -22.57 -17.31 26.54
N GLN A 26 -21.65 -18.28 26.61
CA GLN A 26 -21.97 -19.68 26.32
C GLN A 26 -22.97 -20.27 27.33
N GLY A 27 -22.85 -19.93 28.61
CA GLY A 27 -23.82 -20.32 29.64
C GLY A 27 -25.22 -19.76 29.37
N ALA A 28 -25.31 -18.47 29.03
CA ALA A 28 -26.57 -17.80 28.67
C ALA A 28 -27.26 -18.44 27.46
N LEU A 29 -26.48 -18.72 26.40
CA LEU A 29 -27.00 -19.36 25.18
C LEU A 29 -27.52 -20.77 25.46
N LYS A 30 -26.84 -21.52 26.34
CA LYS A 30 -27.28 -22.86 26.74
C LYS A 30 -28.60 -22.82 27.52
N THR A 31 -28.78 -21.85 28.42
CA THR A 31 -30.03 -21.67 29.17
C THR A 31 -31.19 -21.27 28.26
N LEU A 32 -30.97 -20.35 27.32
CA LEU A 32 -31.98 -19.95 26.34
C LEU A 32 -32.38 -21.09 25.39
N ALA A 33 -31.40 -21.88 24.94
CA ALA A 33 -31.67 -23.05 24.11
C ALA A 33 -32.55 -24.07 24.85
N SER A 34 -32.26 -24.36 26.12
CA SER A 34 -33.09 -25.25 26.94
C SER A 34 -34.52 -24.74 27.09
N LYS A 35 -34.72 -23.43 27.28
CA LYS A 35 -36.08 -22.85 27.38
C LYS A 35 -36.83 -22.82 26.05
N LEU A 36 -36.10 -22.74 24.94
CA LEU A 36 -36.68 -22.88 23.61
C LEU A 36 -37.16 -24.31 23.34
N ASP A 37 -36.41 -25.32 23.80
CA ASP A 37 -36.81 -26.73 23.71
C ASP A 37 -38.07 -27.03 24.53
N ASP A 38 -38.18 -26.47 25.74
CA ASP A 38 -39.39 -26.54 26.59
C ASP A 38 -40.61 -25.97 25.86
N LEU A 39 -40.44 -24.80 25.21
CA LEU A 39 -41.49 -24.12 24.45
C LEU A 39 -41.90 -24.90 23.20
N SER A 40 -40.92 -25.48 22.48
CA SER A 40 -41.19 -26.36 21.34
C SER A 40 -41.99 -27.59 21.74
N THR A 41 -41.62 -28.21 22.86
CA THR A 41 -42.32 -29.38 23.42
C THR A 41 -43.76 -29.02 23.80
N CYS A 42 -43.98 -27.88 24.45
CA CYS A 42 -45.32 -27.41 24.80
C CYS A 42 -46.17 -27.09 23.56
N ASN A 43 -45.57 -26.50 22.53
CA ASN A 43 -46.24 -26.18 21.27
C ASN A 43 -46.72 -27.46 20.54
N GLU A 44 -45.90 -28.50 20.48
CA GLU A 44 -46.31 -29.79 19.92
C GLU A 44 -47.47 -30.42 20.70
N LEU A 45 -47.41 -30.38 22.03
CA LEU A 45 -48.45 -30.94 22.89
C LEU A 45 -49.77 -30.18 22.73
N ILE A 46 -49.75 -28.86 22.61
CA ILE A 46 -50.94 -28.06 22.30
C ILE A 46 -51.54 -28.48 20.96
N GLY A 47 -50.70 -28.64 19.92
CA GLY A 47 -51.17 -29.10 18.62
C GLY A 47 -51.85 -30.48 18.69
N LYS A 48 -51.20 -31.44 19.38
CA LYS A 48 -51.72 -32.81 19.55
C LYS A 48 -53.03 -32.84 20.34
N HIS A 49 -53.10 -32.16 21.48
CA HIS A 49 -54.31 -32.13 22.31
C HIS A 49 -55.43 -31.30 21.68
N GLY A 50 -55.11 -30.22 20.98
CA GLY A 50 -56.08 -29.42 20.22
C GLY A 50 -56.74 -30.23 19.11
N ALA A 51 -55.94 -30.96 18.32
CA ALA A 51 -56.47 -31.85 17.28
C ALA A 51 -57.28 -33.02 17.86
N ALA A 52 -56.90 -33.57 19.02
CA ALA A 52 -57.66 -34.62 19.69
C ALA A 52 -59.00 -34.10 20.24
N LEU A 53 -59.03 -32.90 20.81
CA LEU A 53 -60.24 -32.24 21.28
C LEU A 53 -61.19 -31.93 20.11
N GLN A 54 -60.66 -31.37 19.03
CA GLN A 54 -61.43 -31.06 17.82
C GLN A 54 -62.09 -32.32 17.23
N ARG A 55 -61.35 -33.44 17.14
CA ARG A 55 -61.93 -34.72 16.70
C ARG A 55 -63.07 -35.20 17.60
N SER A 56 -62.92 -35.12 18.93
CA SER A 56 -64.00 -35.51 19.85
C SER A 56 -65.21 -34.59 19.78
N LEU A 57 -65.02 -33.31 19.50
CA LEU A 57 -66.13 -32.36 19.28
C LEU A 57 -66.88 -32.70 17.98
N SER A 58 -66.18 -33.00 16.89
CA SER A 58 -66.81 -33.42 15.63
C SER A 58 -67.57 -34.75 15.77
N GLU A 59 -66.99 -35.74 16.46
CA GLU A 59 -67.66 -37.02 16.77
C GLU A 59 -68.92 -36.85 17.64
N LEU A 60 -69.00 -35.77 18.43
CA LEU A 60 -70.18 -35.41 19.23
C LEU A 60 -71.27 -34.74 18.39
N GLU A 61 -70.90 -33.91 17.40
CA GLU A 61 -71.83 -33.22 16.49
C GLU A 61 -72.56 -34.19 15.53
N ASP A 62 -71.92 -35.30 15.14
CA ASP A 62 -72.49 -36.31 14.24
C ASP A 62 -73.60 -37.18 14.88
N LEU A 63 -73.87 -37.03 16.18
CA LEU A 63 -74.83 -37.84 16.94
C LEU A 63 -76.14 -37.10 17.20
N ARG A 64 -76.97 -36.95 16.17
CA ARG A 64 -78.37 -36.53 16.37
C ARG A 64 -79.32 -37.68 16.78
N THR A 65 -78.87 -38.95 16.81
CA THR A 65 -79.75 -40.10 17.08
C THR A 65 -79.01 -41.33 17.65
N ALA A 66 -78.73 -41.40 18.96
CA ALA A 66 -78.57 -42.66 19.74
C ALA A 66 -78.20 -42.41 21.22
N THR A 67 -78.51 -43.37 22.08
CA THR A 67 -78.47 -43.38 23.56
C THR A 67 -77.07 -43.36 24.22
N ASP A 68 -75.99 -43.06 23.47
CA ASP A 68 -74.57 -43.14 23.90
C ASP A 68 -73.93 -41.78 24.27
N GLY A 69 -74.74 -40.73 24.45
CA GLY A 69 -74.24 -39.35 24.61
C GLY A 69 -73.43 -39.07 25.88
N THR A 70 -73.63 -39.84 26.96
CA THR A 70 -73.00 -39.56 28.27
C THR A 70 -71.52 -39.92 28.32
N ASP A 71 -71.09 -41.00 27.66
CA ASP A 71 -69.68 -41.42 27.70
C ASP A 71 -68.81 -40.61 26.72
N LYS A 72 -69.38 -40.21 25.58
CA LYS A 72 -68.68 -39.30 24.65
C LYS A 72 -68.54 -37.88 25.20
N LEU A 73 -69.50 -37.39 25.99
CA LEU A 73 -69.39 -36.13 26.71
C LEU A 73 -68.25 -36.17 27.76
N LYS A 74 -68.07 -37.30 28.46
CA LYS A 74 -66.91 -37.49 29.35
C LYS A 74 -65.59 -37.43 28.57
N THR A 75 -65.49 -38.09 27.41
CA THR A 75 -64.30 -38.04 26.56
C THR A 75 -63.96 -36.63 26.08
N VAL A 76 -64.97 -35.84 25.68
CA VAL A 76 -64.78 -34.42 25.33
C VAL A 76 -64.26 -33.63 26.54
N ASN A 77 -64.84 -33.83 27.72
CA ASN A 77 -64.42 -33.14 28.94
C ASN A 77 -62.99 -33.50 29.38
N GLU A 78 -62.59 -34.76 29.24
CA GLU A 78 -61.20 -35.21 29.46
C GLU A 78 -60.23 -34.56 28.49
N ARG A 79 -60.55 -34.56 27.18
CA ARG A 79 -59.69 -33.94 26.15
C ARG A 79 -59.64 -32.41 26.31
N ALA A 80 -60.73 -31.77 26.72
CA ALA A 80 -60.76 -30.35 27.03
C ALA A 80 -59.90 -30.02 28.26
N THR A 81 -59.92 -30.89 29.27
CA THR A 81 -59.06 -30.76 30.45
C THR A 81 -57.58 -30.90 30.09
N LEU A 82 -57.22 -31.88 29.26
CA LEU A 82 -55.85 -32.07 28.77
C LEU A 82 -55.38 -30.85 27.96
N PHE A 83 -56.21 -30.35 27.04
CA PHE A 83 -55.90 -29.15 26.26
C PHE A 83 -55.71 -27.91 27.16
N ARG A 84 -56.53 -27.77 28.21
CA ARG A 84 -56.38 -26.69 29.20
C ARG A 84 -55.07 -26.79 29.97
N ILE A 85 -54.67 -28.00 30.39
CA ILE A 85 -53.41 -28.24 31.12
C ILE A 85 -52.22 -27.87 30.22
N THR A 86 -52.21 -28.31 28.97
CA THR A 86 -51.09 -28.03 28.05
C THR A 86 -51.05 -26.58 27.57
N SER A 87 -52.21 -25.94 27.43
CA SER A 87 -52.31 -24.49 27.20
C SER A 87 -51.69 -23.69 28.35
N ASN A 88 -51.97 -24.07 29.60
CA ASN A 88 -51.34 -23.43 30.76
C ASN A 88 -49.83 -23.71 30.85
N ALA A 89 -49.40 -24.93 30.49
CA ALA A 89 -47.98 -25.27 30.43
C ALA A 89 -47.22 -24.40 29.42
N MET A 90 -47.80 -24.17 28.23
CA MET A 90 -47.22 -23.28 27.22
C MET A 90 -47.15 -21.83 27.70
N ILE A 91 -48.22 -21.31 28.34
CA ILE A 91 -48.21 -19.94 28.88
C ILE A 91 -47.07 -19.78 29.90
N ASN A 92 -46.84 -20.78 30.75
CA ASN A 92 -45.73 -20.77 31.70
C ASN A 92 -44.36 -20.89 31.00
N ALA A 93 -44.21 -21.78 30.02
CA ALA A 93 -42.98 -21.91 29.24
C ALA A 93 -42.62 -20.61 28.49
N CYS A 94 -43.61 -19.93 27.90
CA CYS A 94 -43.43 -18.62 27.29
C CYS A 94 -43.01 -17.56 28.32
N ARG A 95 -43.59 -17.55 29.51
CA ARG A 95 -43.23 -16.62 30.58
C ARG A 95 -41.78 -16.84 31.04
N ASP A 96 -41.38 -18.09 31.27
CA ASP A 96 -40.02 -18.45 31.66
C ASP A 96 -38.99 -18.06 30.58
N PHE A 97 -39.30 -18.31 29.31
CA PHE A 97 -38.43 -17.92 28.21
C PHE A 97 -38.26 -16.40 28.14
N LEU A 98 -39.36 -15.65 28.27
CA LEU A 98 -39.33 -14.19 28.24
C LEU A 98 -38.48 -13.60 29.38
N ASP A 99 -38.61 -14.12 30.60
CA ASP A 99 -37.84 -13.66 31.77
C ASP A 99 -36.32 -13.87 31.59
N VAL A 100 -35.94 -15.06 31.11
CA VAL A 100 -34.53 -15.39 30.81
C VAL A 100 -34.00 -14.53 29.67
N ALA A 101 -34.78 -14.35 28.60
CA ALA A 101 -34.39 -13.53 27.45
C ALA A 101 -34.22 -12.05 27.82
N GLU A 102 -35.13 -11.49 28.63
CA GLU A 102 -35.06 -10.10 29.07
C GLU A 102 -33.85 -9.86 29.98
N THR A 103 -33.58 -10.80 30.90
CA THR A 103 -32.43 -10.73 31.81
C THR A 103 -31.11 -10.74 31.05
N HIS A 104 -30.95 -11.63 30.08
CA HIS A 104 -29.74 -11.69 29.25
C HIS A 104 -29.62 -10.49 28.30
N SER A 105 -30.72 -10.02 27.73
CA SER A 105 -30.75 -8.82 26.88
C SER A 105 -30.23 -7.58 27.61
N ARG A 106 -30.70 -7.32 28.83
CA ARG A 106 -30.22 -6.21 29.67
C ARG A 106 -28.74 -6.36 30.01
N ARG A 107 -28.27 -7.58 30.28
CA ARG A 107 -26.85 -7.84 30.58
C ARG A 107 -25.95 -7.59 29.36
N TRP A 108 -26.36 -8.06 28.18
CA TRP A 108 -25.64 -7.80 26.93
C TRP A 108 -25.63 -6.33 26.54
N GLN A 109 -26.73 -5.61 26.75
CA GLN A 109 -26.77 -4.15 26.55
C GLN A 109 -25.73 -3.43 27.42
N ARG A 110 -25.60 -3.81 28.70
CA ARG A 110 -24.59 -3.23 29.60
C ARG A 110 -23.16 -3.59 29.17
N ALA A 111 -22.90 -4.84 28.80
CA ALA A 111 -21.58 -5.28 28.34
C ALA A 111 -21.18 -4.57 27.03
N LEU A 112 -22.10 -4.45 26.08
CA LEU A 112 -21.88 -3.71 24.83
C LEU A 112 -21.64 -2.22 25.08
N GLN A 113 -22.36 -1.62 26.02
CA GLN A 113 -22.18 -0.23 26.40
C GLN A 113 -20.80 -0.02 27.06
N TYR A 114 -20.39 -0.92 27.95
CA TYR A 114 -19.06 -0.92 28.56
C TYR A 114 -17.95 -1.05 27.52
N GLU A 115 -18.08 -1.98 26.56
CA GLU A 115 -17.13 -2.12 25.44
C GLU A 115 -17.05 -0.85 24.58
N ARG A 116 -18.19 -0.20 24.30
CA ARG A 116 -18.21 1.09 23.58
C ARG A 116 -17.52 2.20 24.35
N GLU A 117 -17.74 2.27 25.66
CA GLU A 117 -17.10 3.26 26.54
C GLU A 117 -15.59 3.01 26.65
N GLN A 118 -15.15 1.75 26.81
CA GLN A 118 -13.73 1.37 26.79
C GLN A 118 -13.07 1.74 25.45
N ARG A 119 -13.71 1.41 24.33
CA ARG A 119 -13.22 1.80 23.01
C ARG A 119 -13.11 3.32 22.88
N HIS A 120 -14.11 4.07 23.33
CA HIS A 120 -14.09 5.53 23.27
C HIS A 120 -12.96 6.11 24.13
N HIS A 121 -12.77 5.59 25.34
CA HIS A 121 -11.68 6.00 26.23
C HIS A 121 -10.29 5.69 25.66
N LEU A 122 -10.12 4.51 25.04
CA LEU A 122 -8.88 4.16 24.35
C LEU A 122 -8.64 5.08 23.14
N GLU A 123 -9.67 5.39 22.36
CA GLU A 123 -9.58 6.35 21.26
C GLU A 123 -9.15 7.74 21.74
N GLU A 124 -9.71 8.24 22.85
CA GLU A 124 -9.29 9.50 23.48
C GLU A 124 -7.84 9.45 23.99
N THR A 125 -7.44 8.35 24.62
CA THR A 125 -6.08 8.17 25.16
C THR A 125 -5.04 8.17 24.05
N ILE A 126 -5.29 7.46 22.95
CA ILE A 126 -4.42 7.46 21.76
C ILE A 126 -4.35 8.86 21.15
N GLU A 127 -5.48 9.58 21.08
CA GLU A 127 -5.50 10.95 20.55
C GLU A 127 -4.68 11.91 21.42
N GLN A 128 -4.76 11.78 22.76
CA GLN A 128 -3.94 12.55 23.69
C GLN A 128 -2.45 12.23 23.53
N LEU A 129 -2.08 10.95 23.43
CA LEU A 129 -0.69 10.53 23.22
C LEU A 129 -0.14 11.07 21.89
N ALA A 130 -0.92 11.00 20.81
CA ALA A 130 -0.54 11.57 19.51
C ALA A 130 -0.35 13.09 19.58
N LYS A 131 -1.22 13.81 20.31
CA LYS A 131 -1.10 15.26 20.54
C LYS A 131 0.15 15.60 21.36
N GLN A 132 0.43 14.85 22.43
CA GLN A 132 1.62 15.03 23.25
C GLN A 132 2.90 14.78 22.45
N HIS A 133 2.95 13.71 21.66
CA HIS A 133 4.09 13.41 20.79
C HIS A 133 4.36 14.55 19.79
N ASN A 134 3.32 15.03 19.10
CA ASN A 134 3.44 16.17 18.17
C ASN A 134 3.90 17.46 18.88
N SER A 135 3.49 17.67 20.13
CA SER A 135 3.92 18.82 20.93
C SER A 135 5.40 18.71 21.33
N LEU A 136 5.85 17.51 21.72
CA LEU A 136 7.26 17.25 22.02
C LEU A 136 8.13 17.43 20.77
N GLU A 137 7.69 16.95 19.61
CA GLU A 137 8.43 17.13 18.36
C GLU A 137 8.59 18.62 18.00
N ARG A 138 7.54 19.42 18.19
CA ARG A 138 7.62 20.89 18.01
C ARG A 138 8.58 21.54 19.01
N ALA A 139 8.48 21.20 20.29
CA ALA A 139 9.37 21.75 21.32
C ALA A 139 10.84 21.40 21.06
N TRP A 140 11.11 20.20 20.53
CA TRP A 140 12.46 19.78 20.14
C TRP A 140 13.00 20.54 18.92
N ARG A 141 12.14 20.83 17.92
CA ARG A 141 12.51 21.60 16.72
C ARG A 141 12.68 23.10 16.98
N GLU A 142 11.95 23.66 17.95
CA GLU A 142 11.96 25.09 18.29
C GLU A 142 12.99 25.45 19.38
N ALA A 143 13.69 24.46 19.96
CA ALA A 143 14.75 24.69 20.92
C ALA A 143 15.93 25.44 20.26
N PRO A 144 16.29 26.65 20.72
CA PRO A 144 17.46 27.36 20.21
C PRO A 144 18.72 26.58 20.57
N SER A 145 19.52 26.22 19.58
CA SER A 145 20.86 25.66 19.78
C SER A 145 21.80 26.74 20.34
N THR A 146 21.77 26.96 21.65
CA THR A 146 22.78 27.71 22.40
C THR A 146 23.76 26.74 23.03
N HIS A 147 24.86 26.43 22.32
CA HIS A 147 26.25 26.73 22.70
C HIS A 147 27.27 25.85 21.94
N PRO A 148 28.48 26.39 21.66
CA PRO A 148 29.45 25.77 20.77
C PRO A 148 30.46 24.87 21.50
N GLY A 149 30.73 23.71 20.89
CA GLY A 149 32.02 23.01 20.95
C GLY A 149 32.30 22.14 22.17
N GLN A 150 32.06 20.83 22.04
CA GLN A 150 33.06 19.80 22.39
C GLN A 150 32.64 18.43 21.85
N ARG A 151 33.59 17.77 21.17
CA ARG A 151 33.53 16.35 20.81
C ARG A 151 33.44 15.49 22.06
N THR A 152 32.51 14.54 22.10
CA THR A 152 32.74 13.19 22.66
C THR A 152 31.64 12.22 22.24
N GLN A 153 32.09 11.06 21.76
CA GLN A 153 31.43 9.74 21.66
C GLN A 153 30.00 9.64 22.21
N GLU A 154 29.05 9.35 21.32
CA GLU A 154 27.75 8.80 21.72
C GLU A 154 27.86 7.28 21.80
N GLY A 155 27.85 6.79 23.03
CA GLY A 155 27.60 5.40 23.37
C GLY A 155 26.11 5.10 23.24
N ASP A 156 25.87 3.95 22.66
CA ASP A 156 24.61 3.23 22.54
C ASP A 156 23.90 3.15 23.90
N ALA A 157 22.71 3.75 24.01
CA ALA A 157 21.82 3.55 25.14
C ALA A 157 20.77 2.53 24.72
N SER A 158 20.98 1.30 25.19
CA SER A 158 20.05 0.18 25.10
C SER A 158 18.74 0.53 25.81
N ASP A 159 17.66 0.62 25.05
CA ASP A 159 16.30 0.40 25.59
C ASP A 159 15.87 -1.01 25.18
N GLU A 160 15.93 -1.90 26.16
CA GLU A 160 15.32 -3.23 26.13
C GLU A 160 13.80 -3.06 26.07
N ASN A 161 13.23 -3.12 24.86
CA ASN A 161 11.80 -3.38 24.67
C ASN A 161 11.65 -4.81 24.13
N GLU A 162 11.31 -5.72 25.03
CA GLU A 162 11.28 -7.17 24.84
C GLU A 162 10.01 -7.69 24.13
N ASP A 163 9.27 -6.85 23.40
CA ASP A 163 8.08 -7.25 22.62
C ASP A 163 8.20 -6.91 21.13
N THR A 164 9.39 -7.13 20.58
CA THR A 164 9.54 -7.17 19.12
C THR A 164 9.14 -8.56 18.66
N GLU A 165 7.90 -8.72 18.21
CA GLU A 165 7.48 -9.89 17.41
C GLU A 165 8.41 -9.99 16.21
N PHE A 166 9.47 -10.79 16.38
CA PHE A 166 10.44 -11.15 15.39
C PHE A 166 9.69 -11.93 14.32
N PHE A 167 9.40 -11.29 13.20
CA PHE A 167 9.00 -12.04 12.01
C PHE A 167 10.14 -13.02 11.74
N ASP A 168 9.85 -14.32 11.82
CA ASP A 168 10.69 -15.39 11.31
C ASP A 168 11.23 -14.96 9.94
N ALA A 169 12.49 -14.51 9.94
CA ALA A 169 13.22 -14.32 8.72
C ALA A 169 13.34 -15.71 8.11
N MET A 170 12.72 -15.94 6.96
CA MET A 170 12.97 -17.16 6.21
C MET A 170 14.48 -17.29 6.02
N GLU A 171 15.03 -18.28 6.70
CA GLU A 171 16.45 -18.57 6.86
C GLU A 171 17.04 -19.27 5.61
N ASP A 172 16.61 -18.82 4.42
CA ASP A 172 16.91 -19.44 3.11
C ASP A 172 17.37 -18.41 2.06
N SER A 173 18.05 -17.35 2.51
CA SER A 173 18.90 -16.56 1.61
C SER A 173 20.28 -17.21 1.53
N PRO A 174 20.84 -17.45 0.33
CA PRO A 174 22.21 -17.94 0.20
C PRO A 174 23.16 -16.87 0.76
N ALA A 175 23.60 -17.04 2.01
CA ALA A 175 24.61 -16.19 2.62
C ALA A 175 25.93 -16.43 1.89
N PHE A 176 26.33 -15.49 1.04
CA PHE A 176 27.63 -15.50 0.38
C PHE A 176 28.60 -14.54 1.09
N ILE A 177 29.87 -14.92 1.13
CA ILE A 177 30.95 -14.10 1.70
C ILE A 177 31.81 -13.63 0.53
N THR A 178 32.10 -12.34 0.48
CA THR A 178 32.98 -11.74 -0.55
C THR A 178 34.34 -11.43 0.03
N VAL A 179 35.41 -11.87 -0.64
CA VAL A 179 36.78 -11.50 -0.30
C VAL A 179 37.38 -10.73 -1.48
N THR A 180 37.92 -9.54 -1.22
CA THR A 180 38.63 -8.75 -2.23
C THR A 180 40.02 -9.34 -2.45
N ALA A 181 40.37 -9.66 -3.69
CA ALA A 181 41.74 -10.08 -4.02
C ALA A 181 42.72 -8.91 -3.78
N SER A 182 43.72 -9.10 -2.92
CA SER A 182 44.78 -8.13 -2.65
C SER A 182 45.97 -8.39 -3.58
N ASP A 183 46.17 -7.54 -4.58
CA ASP A 183 47.42 -7.51 -5.36
C ASP A 183 48.20 -6.22 -5.11
N HIS A 184 49.48 -6.40 -4.74
CA HIS A 184 50.47 -5.36 -4.60
C HIS A 184 50.95 -4.89 -5.98
N THR A 185 50.38 -3.82 -6.52
CA THR A 185 51.05 -3.04 -7.58
C THR A 185 50.69 -1.55 -7.51
N GLN A 186 51.67 -0.74 -7.89
CA GLN A 186 51.79 0.70 -7.63
C GLN A 186 50.65 1.52 -8.24
N HIS A 187 49.97 2.30 -7.38
CA HIS A 187 48.99 3.32 -7.78
C HIS A 187 49.65 4.43 -8.61
N ARG A 188 49.28 4.53 -9.89
CA ARG A 188 49.33 5.78 -10.65
C ARG A 188 47.92 6.36 -10.71
N SER A 189 47.66 7.37 -9.88
CA SER A 189 46.39 8.12 -9.88
C SER A 189 46.23 8.83 -11.23
N VAL A 190 45.30 8.36 -12.05
CA VAL A 190 44.79 9.11 -13.21
C VAL A 190 43.53 9.82 -12.74
N ARG A 191 43.65 11.13 -12.52
CA ARG A 191 42.51 12.03 -12.36
C ARG A 191 41.77 12.07 -13.70
N LEU A 192 40.55 11.52 -13.74
CA LEU A 192 39.60 11.79 -14.82
C LEU A 192 39.10 13.23 -14.63
N ALA A 193 39.77 14.17 -15.30
CA ALA A 193 39.21 15.48 -15.57
C ALA A 193 38.13 15.29 -16.64
N VAL A 194 36.91 15.72 -16.33
CA VAL A 194 35.84 15.88 -17.32
C VAL A 194 36.24 17.07 -18.20
N GLU A 195 36.87 16.79 -19.34
CA GLU A 195 37.13 17.79 -20.37
C GLU A 195 35.87 17.97 -21.21
N THR A 196 35.17 19.08 -20.98
CA THR A 196 34.20 19.65 -21.91
C THR A 196 34.93 20.08 -23.17
N LEU A 197 34.84 19.27 -24.22
CA LEU A 197 35.22 19.68 -25.57
C LEU A 197 34.11 20.56 -26.15
N ASP A 198 34.30 21.87 -26.01
CA ASP A 198 33.57 22.86 -26.81
C ASP A 198 34.42 23.21 -28.05
N SER A 199 33.87 22.95 -29.22
CA SER A 199 34.43 23.38 -30.51
C SER A 199 33.30 23.54 -31.52
N GLY A 200 32.57 24.66 -31.37
CA GLY A 200 32.16 25.58 -32.42
C GLY A 200 31.53 25.05 -33.72
N SER A 201 30.20 25.19 -33.82
CA SER A 201 29.53 25.72 -35.02
C SER A 201 28.11 26.17 -34.66
N ASN A 202 27.94 27.48 -34.55
CA ASN A 202 26.72 28.28 -34.45
C ASN A 202 25.37 27.59 -34.75
N ASN A 203 24.70 27.13 -33.69
CA ASN A 203 23.26 27.33 -33.46
C ASN A 203 22.94 27.03 -31.99
N VAL A 204 23.32 27.95 -31.09
CA VAL A 204 23.01 27.80 -29.66
C VAL A 204 21.54 28.18 -29.45
N GLN A 205 20.63 27.22 -29.64
CA GLN A 205 19.37 27.24 -28.89
C GLN A 205 19.76 27.26 -27.42
N LEU A 206 19.54 28.38 -26.74
CA LEU A 206 19.72 28.51 -25.29
C LEU A 206 18.95 27.36 -24.62
N ARG A 207 19.67 26.40 -24.02
CA ARG A 207 19.04 25.33 -23.22
C ARG A 207 18.08 25.97 -22.23
N ARG A 208 16.83 25.49 -22.22
CA ARG A 208 15.77 26.00 -21.34
C ARG A 208 16.21 25.85 -19.88
N VAL A 209 16.29 26.96 -19.17
CA VAL A 209 16.59 26.96 -17.73
C VAL A 209 15.34 26.49 -16.98
N ARG A 210 15.43 25.33 -16.32
CA ARG A 210 14.34 24.77 -15.50
C ARG A 210 14.35 25.36 -14.10
N ARG A 211 13.17 25.42 -13.45
CA ARG A 211 13.06 25.95 -12.08
C ARG A 211 13.83 25.07 -11.08
N SER A 212 14.48 25.70 -10.11
CA SER A 212 15.24 25.04 -9.05
C SER A 212 14.60 25.15 -7.66
N ARG A 213 13.43 25.81 -7.58
CA ARG A 213 12.69 26.04 -6.33
C ARG A 213 11.18 26.10 -6.61
N ILE A 214 10.40 25.77 -5.59
CA ILE A 214 8.95 25.99 -5.50
C ILE A 214 8.65 26.80 -4.22
N PRO A 215 7.46 27.38 -4.06
CA PRO A 215 7.07 28.02 -2.81
C PRO A 215 7.23 27.08 -1.60
N ASN A 216 7.60 27.63 -0.45
CA ASN A 216 7.71 26.84 0.77
C ASN A 216 6.34 26.31 1.18
N LYS A 217 6.28 25.03 1.54
CA LYS A 217 5.08 24.41 2.08
C LYS A 217 4.67 25.10 3.39
N PRO A 218 3.38 25.40 3.59
CA PRO A 218 2.87 25.90 4.87
C PRO A 218 3.21 24.97 6.05
N ASN A 219 3.43 25.56 7.22
CA ASN A 219 3.77 24.81 8.44
C ASN A 219 2.50 24.33 9.17
N TYR A 220 1.81 23.34 8.61
CA TYR A 220 0.70 22.65 9.29
C TYR A 220 1.18 21.33 9.87
N SER A 221 0.99 21.11 11.18
CA SER A 221 1.22 19.80 11.79
C SER A 221 0.09 18.85 11.40
N LEU A 222 0.43 17.77 10.69
CA LEU A 222 -0.51 16.80 10.19
C LEU A 222 -0.66 15.65 11.19
N ASN A 223 -1.87 15.38 11.66
CA ASN A 223 -2.16 14.18 12.45
C ASN A 223 -2.83 13.13 11.56
N LEU A 224 -2.05 12.24 10.97
CA LEU A 224 -2.53 11.19 10.06
C LEU A 224 -3.55 10.25 10.74
N TRP A 225 -3.40 10.00 12.04
CA TRP A 225 -4.32 9.16 12.81
C TRP A 225 -5.75 9.68 12.82
N SER A 226 -5.94 11.00 12.85
CA SER A 226 -7.28 11.63 12.88
C SER A 226 -8.16 11.21 11.69
N ILE A 227 -7.54 10.92 10.54
CA ILE A 227 -8.20 10.41 9.34
C ILE A 227 -8.21 8.89 9.35
N MET A 228 -7.08 8.26 9.69
CA MET A 228 -6.89 6.81 9.59
C MET A 228 -7.75 6.01 10.57
N LYS A 229 -8.17 6.57 11.72
CA LYS A 229 -9.04 5.87 12.69
C LYS A 229 -10.37 5.40 12.08
N ASN A 230 -10.90 6.14 11.10
CA ASN A 230 -12.15 5.79 10.40
C ASN A 230 -11.93 4.86 9.19
N CYS A 231 -10.65 4.56 8.89
CA CYS A 231 -10.20 3.78 7.74
C CYS A 231 -9.89 2.31 8.09
N ILE A 232 -9.94 1.94 9.37
CA ILE A 232 -9.59 0.60 9.84
C ILE A 232 -10.50 -0.44 9.16
N GLY A 233 -9.89 -1.39 8.45
CA GLY A 233 -10.61 -2.46 7.72
C GLY A 233 -11.20 -2.06 6.37
N LYS A 234 -10.94 -0.84 5.87
CA LYS A 234 -11.39 -0.36 4.55
C LYS A 234 -10.23 -0.26 3.55
N GLU A 235 -10.54 -0.35 2.26
CA GLU A 235 -9.59 -0.01 1.19
C GLU A 235 -9.27 1.50 1.22
N LEU A 236 -8.00 1.85 1.43
CA LEU A 236 -7.55 3.24 1.57
C LEU A 236 -7.77 4.09 0.32
N SER A 237 -7.74 3.47 -0.86
CA SER A 237 -7.96 4.13 -2.15
C SER A 237 -9.36 4.76 -2.26
N LYS A 238 -10.34 4.26 -1.51
CA LYS A 238 -11.73 4.75 -1.48
C LYS A 238 -11.96 5.88 -0.48
N ILE A 239 -10.95 6.26 0.30
CA ILE A 239 -11.08 7.26 1.35
C ILE A 239 -10.43 8.58 0.89
N PRO A 240 -11.18 9.69 0.81
CA PRO A 240 -10.62 10.96 0.38
C PRO A 240 -9.67 11.49 1.45
N MET A 241 -8.39 11.58 1.08
CA MET A 241 -7.36 12.24 1.89
C MET A 241 -7.47 13.77 1.70
N PRO A 242 -7.43 14.58 2.77
CA PRO A 242 -7.31 16.04 2.65
C PRO A 242 -6.01 16.44 1.96
N VAL A 243 -6.03 17.56 1.21
CA VAL A 243 -4.87 18.09 0.47
C VAL A 243 -3.65 18.29 1.36
N ASN A 244 -3.85 18.56 2.65
CA ASN A 244 -2.77 18.79 3.58
C ASN A 244 -1.83 17.57 3.72
N PHE A 245 -2.30 16.35 3.39
CA PHE A 245 -1.50 15.12 3.38
C PHE A 245 -0.89 14.81 2.01
N ASN A 246 -1.14 15.67 1.02
CA ASN A 246 -0.61 15.50 -0.31
C ASN A 246 0.76 16.16 -0.48
N GLU A 247 1.39 15.83 -1.60
CA GLU A 247 2.47 16.61 -2.19
C GLU A 247 1.98 17.17 -3.54
N PRO A 248 2.52 18.30 -4.02
CA PRO A 248 2.02 18.97 -5.24
C PRO A 248 2.45 18.28 -6.56
N LEU A 249 2.45 16.94 -6.56
CA LEU A 249 2.67 16.08 -7.73
C LEU A 249 1.55 15.04 -7.84
N SER A 250 1.16 14.71 -9.06
CA SER A 250 0.26 13.60 -9.35
C SER A 250 1.03 12.27 -9.31
N MET A 251 0.30 11.15 -9.19
CA MET A 251 0.94 9.83 -9.28
C MET A 251 1.62 9.60 -10.65
N LEU A 252 1.14 10.24 -11.74
CA LEU A 252 1.77 10.16 -13.05
C LEU A 252 3.15 10.82 -13.04
N GLN A 253 3.26 11.99 -12.40
CA GLN A 253 4.54 12.67 -12.20
C GLN A 253 5.46 11.86 -11.27
N ARG A 254 4.92 11.31 -10.19
CA ARG A 254 5.67 10.43 -9.26
C ARG A 254 6.24 9.20 -9.96
N LEU A 255 5.51 8.64 -10.92
CA LEU A 255 5.96 7.53 -11.75
C LEU A 255 7.10 7.96 -12.69
N THR A 256 7.05 9.16 -13.24
CA THR A 256 8.12 9.70 -14.11
C THR A 256 9.42 9.97 -13.35
N GLU A 257 9.40 10.12 -12.02
CA GLU A 257 10.62 10.21 -11.20
C GLU A 257 11.53 8.98 -11.29
N ASP A 258 11.02 7.83 -11.78
CA ASP A 258 11.85 6.66 -12.12
C ASP A 258 12.99 7.02 -13.10
N LEU A 259 12.82 8.11 -13.87
CA LEU A 259 13.80 8.60 -14.84
C LEU A 259 14.86 9.55 -14.25
N GLU A 260 14.88 9.77 -12.93
CA GLU A 260 15.88 10.64 -12.28
C GLU A 260 17.33 10.22 -12.60
N TYR A 261 17.55 8.91 -12.75
CA TYR A 261 18.86 8.33 -13.04
C TYR A 261 18.90 7.66 -14.42
N SER A 262 18.20 8.22 -15.41
CA SER A 262 18.15 7.67 -16.78
C SER A 262 19.53 7.52 -17.46
N ASP A 263 20.55 8.27 -17.01
CA ASP A 263 21.94 8.10 -17.47
C ASP A 263 22.49 6.67 -17.27
N LEU A 264 21.98 5.94 -16.28
CA LEU A 264 22.30 4.51 -16.12
C LEU A 264 21.87 3.70 -17.33
N LEU A 265 20.73 4.02 -17.93
CA LEU A 265 20.22 3.38 -19.14
C LEU A 265 21.02 3.81 -20.38
N ASP A 266 21.45 5.08 -20.44
CA ASP A 266 22.33 5.56 -21.52
C ASP A 266 23.71 4.91 -21.49
N ARG A 267 24.23 4.62 -20.31
CA ARG A 267 25.46 3.85 -20.13
C ARG A 267 25.22 2.38 -20.48
N ALA A 268 24.09 1.81 -20.06
CA ALA A 268 23.73 0.43 -20.34
C ALA A 268 23.52 0.16 -21.84
N SER A 269 22.98 1.12 -22.61
CA SER A 269 22.80 0.98 -24.05
C SER A 269 24.10 0.90 -24.84
N ARG A 270 25.22 1.33 -24.23
CA ARG A 270 26.58 1.28 -24.78
C ARG A 270 27.39 0.06 -24.31
N CYS A 271 26.84 -0.76 -23.42
CA CYS A 271 27.51 -1.96 -22.95
C CYS A 271 27.52 -3.04 -24.04
N GLU A 272 28.67 -3.65 -24.27
CA GLU A 272 28.81 -4.84 -25.13
C GLU A 272 28.50 -6.13 -24.35
N SER A 273 28.79 -6.14 -23.05
CA SER A 273 28.52 -7.26 -22.15
C SER A 273 27.09 -7.19 -21.61
N SER A 274 26.29 -8.24 -21.83
CA SER A 274 24.95 -8.38 -21.25
C SER A 274 24.96 -8.43 -19.72
N LEU A 275 26.05 -8.93 -19.12
CA LEU A 275 26.25 -8.98 -17.67
C LEU A 275 26.48 -7.58 -17.09
N GLU A 276 27.30 -6.75 -17.76
CA GLU A 276 27.51 -5.37 -17.34
C GLU A 276 26.26 -4.51 -17.57
N GLN A 277 25.57 -4.74 -18.70
CA GLN A 277 24.27 -4.13 -18.98
C GLN A 277 23.26 -4.48 -17.88
N MET A 278 23.19 -5.74 -17.45
CA MET A 278 22.33 -6.19 -16.35
C MET A 278 22.70 -5.50 -15.01
N CYS A 279 23.99 -5.31 -14.70
CA CYS A 279 24.39 -4.60 -13.48
C CYS A 279 23.88 -3.16 -13.46
N LEU A 280 23.91 -2.46 -14.61
CA LEU A 280 23.40 -1.08 -14.73
C LEU A 280 21.87 -1.04 -14.67
N VAL A 281 21.18 -1.99 -15.30
CA VAL A 281 19.71 -2.13 -15.19
C VAL A 281 19.29 -2.40 -13.74
N ALA A 282 20.03 -3.27 -13.04
CA ALA A 282 19.81 -3.53 -11.62
C ALA A 282 20.00 -2.24 -10.80
N ALA A 283 21.11 -1.52 -10.99
CA ALA A 283 21.33 -0.23 -10.32
C ALA A 283 20.23 0.80 -10.62
N PHE A 284 19.76 0.88 -11.87
CA PHE A 284 18.65 1.74 -12.26
C PHE A 284 17.36 1.39 -11.51
N SER A 285 17.00 0.10 -11.46
CA SER A 285 15.79 -0.35 -10.74
C SER A 285 15.83 0.03 -9.26
N VAL A 286 16.97 -0.12 -8.59
CA VAL A 286 17.16 0.29 -7.19
C VAL A 286 17.10 1.82 -7.03
N SER A 287 17.70 2.56 -7.95
CA SER A 287 17.81 4.03 -7.85
C SER A 287 16.45 4.73 -7.77
N SER A 288 15.39 4.15 -8.35
CA SER A 288 14.02 4.69 -8.34
C SER A 288 13.44 4.87 -6.93
N TYR A 289 13.88 4.07 -5.95
CA TYR A 289 13.40 4.18 -4.56
C TYR A 289 14.08 5.29 -3.76
N SER A 290 15.22 5.81 -4.22
CA SER A 290 15.99 6.83 -3.49
C SER A 290 15.22 8.15 -3.29
N THR A 291 14.20 8.40 -4.11
CA THR A 291 13.33 9.59 -4.06
C THR A 291 12.20 9.45 -3.04
N THR A 292 12.06 8.31 -2.34
CA THR A 292 10.93 8.06 -1.42
C THR A 292 11.26 8.37 0.04
N ILE A 293 12.52 8.35 0.45
CA ILE A 293 12.98 8.30 1.86
C ILE A 293 12.28 9.32 2.77
N HIS A 294 12.19 10.58 2.32
CA HIS A 294 11.64 11.68 3.12
C HIS A 294 10.23 12.11 2.69
N ARG A 295 9.62 11.39 1.74
CA ARG A 295 8.36 11.77 1.09
C ARG A 295 7.21 10.89 1.54
N THR A 296 6.74 11.14 2.76
CA THR A 296 5.60 10.46 3.38
C THR A 296 4.24 11.02 2.95
N ALA A 297 4.23 12.13 2.21
CA ALA A 297 3.03 12.73 1.64
C ALA A 297 2.52 11.94 0.42
N LYS A 298 1.21 11.93 0.22
CA LYS A 298 0.54 11.20 -0.86
C LYS A 298 0.54 12.04 -2.15
N PRO A 299 0.99 11.53 -3.30
CA PRO A 299 0.75 12.24 -4.56
C PRO A 299 -0.76 12.34 -4.86
N PHE A 300 -1.17 13.33 -5.64
CA PHE A 300 -2.56 13.41 -6.10
C PHE A 300 -2.92 12.16 -6.90
N ASN A 301 -4.06 11.55 -6.58
CA ASN A 301 -4.59 10.45 -7.39
C ASN A 301 -5.06 11.03 -8.74
N PRO A 302 -4.49 10.62 -9.88
CA PRO A 302 -4.85 11.17 -11.17
C PRO A 302 -6.32 10.88 -11.50
N LEU A 303 -6.95 11.82 -12.22
CA LEU A 303 -8.29 11.63 -12.76
C LEU A 303 -8.23 10.61 -13.91
N LEU A 304 -9.34 9.92 -14.19
CA LEU A 304 -9.39 8.97 -15.30
C LEU A 304 -9.19 9.72 -16.64
N GLY A 305 -8.22 9.29 -17.45
CA GLY A 305 -7.81 9.99 -18.67
C GLY A 305 -6.89 11.19 -18.44
N GLU A 306 -6.48 11.47 -17.19
CA GLU A 306 -5.41 12.43 -16.92
C GLU A 306 -4.11 11.95 -17.56
N THR A 307 -3.37 12.88 -18.17
CA THR A 307 -2.10 12.61 -18.82
C THR A 307 -0.97 13.36 -18.15
N TYR A 308 0.27 12.93 -18.36
CA TYR A 308 1.44 13.73 -18.02
C TYR A 308 2.57 13.45 -19.00
N GLU A 309 3.07 14.49 -19.66
CA GLU A 309 4.27 14.40 -20.48
C GLU A 309 5.52 14.95 -19.79
N LEU A 310 6.68 14.39 -20.12
CA LEU A 310 7.98 14.96 -19.79
C LEU A 310 8.88 14.90 -21.03
N ASP A 311 9.03 16.03 -21.72
CA ASP A 311 9.96 16.16 -22.85
C ASP A 311 11.32 16.69 -22.39
N ARG A 312 12.35 15.85 -22.48
CA ARG A 312 13.73 16.16 -22.14
C ARG A 312 14.68 15.77 -23.27
N LEU A 313 14.22 15.82 -24.52
CA LEU A 313 15.05 15.47 -25.67
C LEU A 313 16.34 16.32 -25.72
N ASP A 314 16.24 17.63 -25.49
CA ASP A 314 17.39 18.55 -25.56
C ASP A 314 18.42 18.36 -24.43
N ASP A 315 17.97 17.92 -23.25
CA ASP A 315 18.80 17.77 -22.04
C ASP A 315 19.34 16.34 -21.90
N PHE A 316 18.43 15.37 -21.93
CA PHE A 316 18.67 13.96 -21.58
C PHE A 316 18.44 13.01 -22.75
N GLY A 317 17.90 13.46 -23.88
CA GLY A 317 17.67 12.63 -25.06
C GLY A 317 16.47 11.69 -24.94
N TYR A 318 15.58 11.90 -23.97
CA TYR A 318 14.35 11.11 -23.83
C TYR A 318 13.11 12.00 -23.75
N ARG A 319 11.97 11.41 -24.07
CA ARG A 319 10.65 11.95 -23.72
C ARG A 319 9.75 10.85 -23.19
N SER A 320 8.82 11.20 -22.30
CA SER A 320 7.87 10.25 -21.73
C SER A 320 6.44 10.79 -21.74
N ILE A 321 5.49 9.85 -21.76
CA ILE A 321 4.05 10.09 -21.63
C ILE A 321 3.45 9.08 -20.67
N CYS A 322 2.62 9.57 -19.76
CA CYS A 322 1.80 8.79 -18.84
C CYS A 322 0.32 9.06 -19.10
N GLU A 323 -0.53 8.06 -18.89
CA GLU A 323 -1.99 8.22 -18.86
C GLU A 323 -2.59 7.38 -17.72
N GLN A 324 -3.57 7.94 -17.02
CA GLN A 324 -4.38 7.21 -16.06
C GLN A 324 -5.42 6.36 -16.80
N VAL A 325 -5.05 5.12 -17.11
CA VAL A 325 -5.82 4.18 -17.92
C VAL A 325 -6.96 3.48 -17.15
N SER A 326 -6.91 3.48 -15.82
CA SER A 326 -8.00 2.97 -14.97
C SER A 326 -8.05 3.71 -13.64
N HIS A 327 -9.24 3.85 -13.04
CA HIS A 327 -9.41 4.47 -11.73
C HIS A 327 -9.85 3.47 -10.64
N HIS A 328 -10.48 2.35 -11.01
CA HIS A 328 -10.91 1.30 -10.09
C HIS A 328 -10.64 -0.10 -10.67
N PRO A 329 -9.50 -0.73 -10.33
CA PRO A 329 -8.40 -0.20 -9.50
C PRO A 329 -7.62 0.93 -10.21
N PRO A 330 -6.94 1.83 -9.47
CA PRO A 330 -6.17 2.91 -10.08
C PRO A 330 -4.93 2.34 -10.79
N ALA A 331 -4.89 2.49 -12.11
CA ALA A 331 -3.77 2.07 -12.95
C ALA A 331 -3.31 3.20 -13.87
N ALA A 332 -1.99 3.29 -14.05
CA ALA A 332 -1.35 4.22 -14.95
C ALA A 332 -0.50 3.44 -15.96
N ALA A 333 -0.56 3.85 -17.23
CA ALA A 333 0.35 3.40 -18.27
C ALA A 333 1.42 4.48 -18.50
N HIS A 334 2.67 4.06 -18.74
CA HIS A 334 3.81 4.95 -18.92
C HIS A 334 4.68 4.42 -20.06
N HIS A 335 5.09 5.31 -20.94
CA HIS A 335 5.99 5.00 -22.05
C HIS A 335 7.07 6.07 -22.18
N VAL A 336 8.30 5.62 -22.43
CA VAL A 336 9.48 6.46 -22.57
C VAL A 336 10.23 6.05 -23.82
N THR A 337 10.53 7.04 -24.67
CA THR A 337 11.36 6.85 -25.85
C THR A 337 12.65 7.63 -25.68
N SER A 338 13.80 6.97 -25.83
CA SER A 338 15.11 7.61 -25.81
C SER A 338 15.78 7.55 -27.19
N GLN A 339 16.34 8.68 -27.61
CA GLN A 339 17.23 8.78 -28.77
C GLN A 339 18.60 8.11 -28.51
N ARG A 340 18.88 7.70 -27.26
CA ARG A 340 20.13 7.05 -26.84
C ARG A 340 20.04 5.51 -26.83
N GLY A 341 19.06 4.94 -27.53
CA GLY A 341 19.02 3.51 -27.86
C GLY A 341 18.28 2.62 -26.87
N TRP A 342 17.31 3.16 -26.12
CA TRP A 342 16.46 2.37 -25.22
C TRP A 342 15.01 2.87 -25.22
N THR A 343 14.09 1.94 -24.93
CA THR A 343 12.66 2.20 -24.73
C THR A 343 12.24 1.57 -23.41
N LEU A 344 11.50 2.32 -22.58
CA LEU A 344 10.93 1.82 -21.34
C LEU A 344 9.41 1.95 -21.37
N TRP A 345 8.70 0.94 -20.92
CA TRP A 345 7.26 1.02 -20.73
C TRP A 345 6.81 0.20 -19.52
N GLN A 346 5.69 0.61 -18.92
CA GLN A 346 5.09 -0.09 -17.80
C GLN A 346 3.60 0.22 -17.70
N GLU A 347 2.84 -0.74 -17.19
CA GLU A 347 1.54 -0.51 -16.58
C GLU A 347 1.67 -0.80 -15.10
N ILE A 348 1.23 0.15 -14.26
CA ILE A 348 1.32 0.03 -12.82
C ILE A 348 -0.04 0.28 -12.17
N THR A 349 -0.46 -0.67 -11.34
CA THR A 349 -1.62 -0.54 -10.46
C THR A 349 -1.12 -0.41 -9.02
N ILE A 350 -1.58 0.59 -8.29
CA ILE A 350 -1.18 0.80 -6.89
C ILE A 350 -2.28 0.29 -5.95
N ASP A 351 -1.98 -0.75 -5.18
CA ASP A 351 -2.83 -1.22 -4.08
C ASP A 351 -2.23 -0.77 -2.73
N SER A 352 -3.09 -0.48 -1.75
CA SER A 352 -2.66 -0.02 -0.42
C SER A 352 -3.48 -0.65 0.69
N LYS A 353 -2.79 -1.22 1.69
CA LYS A 353 -3.42 -1.89 2.84
C LYS A 353 -2.97 -1.27 4.16
N PHE A 354 -3.92 -0.85 4.97
CA PHE A 354 -3.67 -0.42 6.36
C PHE A 354 -3.64 -1.64 7.29
N ARG A 355 -2.59 -1.79 8.09
CA ARG A 355 -2.39 -2.90 9.04
C ARG A 355 -2.20 -2.40 10.48
N GLY A 356 -2.93 -1.36 10.87
CA GLY A 356 -2.83 -0.77 12.21
C GLY A 356 -1.62 0.15 12.34
N LYS A 357 -0.45 -0.38 12.72
CA LYS A 357 0.73 0.47 12.95
C LYS A 357 1.37 1.02 11.65
N TYR A 358 1.09 0.40 10.49
CA TYR A 358 1.71 0.72 9.21
C TYR A 358 0.75 0.61 8.01
N ILE A 359 1.10 1.25 6.90
CA ILE A 359 0.46 1.11 5.58
C ILE A 359 1.44 0.41 4.64
N SER A 360 0.99 -0.64 3.95
CA SER A 360 1.76 -1.26 2.87
C SER A 360 1.22 -0.78 1.52
N VAL A 361 2.08 -0.19 0.69
CA VAL A 361 1.82 0.24 -0.68
C VAL A 361 2.44 -0.78 -1.63
N MET A 362 1.61 -1.48 -2.38
CA MET A 362 2.00 -2.59 -3.25
C MET A 362 1.80 -2.17 -4.71
N PRO A 363 2.89 -1.82 -5.42
CA PRO A 363 2.84 -1.65 -6.86
C PRO A 363 2.70 -3.01 -7.55
N LEU A 364 1.69 -3.13 -8.40
CA LEU A 364 1.40 -4.31 -9.21
C LEU A 364 1.66 -3.99 -10.67
N GLY A 365 2.34 -4.88 -11.39
CA GLY A 365 2.73 -4.70 -12.78
C GLY A 365 4.23 -4.88 -12.99
N CYS A 366 4.63 -4.90 -14.26
CA CYS A 366 6.00 -5.08 -14.69
C CYS A 366 6.50 -3.85 -15.45
N ILE A 367 7.77 -3.53 -15.24
CA ILE A 367 8.52 -2.56 -16.02
C ILE A 367 9.28 -3.33 -17.08
N HIS A 368 9.16 -2.86 -18.31
CA HIS A 368 9.84 -3.40 -19.47
C HIS A 368 10.85 -2.39 -19.99
N LEU A 369 12.05 -2.87 -20.31
CA LEU A 369 13.12 -2.06 -20.88
C LEU A 369 13.75 -2.82 -22.03
N GLN A 370 13.78 -2.20 -23.21
CA GLN A 370 14.40 -2.76 -24.40
C GLN A 370 15.55 -1.88 -24.86
N PHE A 371 16.71 -2.50 -25.11
CA PHE A 371 17.85 -1.84 -25.74
C PHE A 371 17.86 -2.14 -27.24
N HIS A 372 17.95 -1.11 -28.07
CA HIS A 372 17.77 -1.26 -29.52
C HIS A 372 18.96 -1.94 -30.20
N SER A 373 20.17 -1.67 -29.73
CA SER A 373 21.42 -2.18 -30.32
C SER A 373 21.63 -3.67 -30.05
N SER A 374 21.44 -4.10 -28.80
CA SER A 374 21.59 -5.51 -28.40
C SER A 374 20.33 -6.34 -28.63
N GLY A 375 19.16 -5.70 -28.73
CA GLY A 375 17.86 -6.39 -28.74
C GLY A 375 17.46 -6.97 -27.38
N ASN A 376 18.26 -6.78 -26.33
CA ASN A 376 17.98 -7.31 -25.00
C ASN A 376 16.74 -6.65 -24.39
N HIS A 377 15.86 -7.49 -23.82
CA HIS A 377 14.63 -7.09 -23.15
C HIS A 377 14.69 -7.51 -21.68
N TYR A 378 14.59 -6.52 -20.79
CA TYR A 378 14.62 -6.70 -19.34
C TYR A 378 13.24 -6.43 -18.75
N VAL A 379 12.82 -7.27 -17.81
CA VAL A 379 11.51 -7.16 -17.14
C VAL A 379 11.67 -7.30 -15.63
N TRP A 380 11.10 -6.38 -14.85
CA TRP A 380 11.08 -6.48 -13.39
C TRP A 380 9.83 -5.84 -12.78
N GLY A 381 9.46 -6.27 -11.58
CA GLY A 381 8.41 -5.64 -10.78
C GLY A 381 8.99 -4.68 -9.73
N LYS A 382 8.17 -3.73 -9.27
CA LYS A 382 8.50 -2.90 -8.10
C LYS A 382 8.23 -3.67 -6.79
N VAL A 383 8.90 -3.26 -5.72
CA VAL A 383 8.75 -3.84 -4.37
C VAL A 383 7.69 -3.11 -3.55
N THR A 384 7.26 -3.72 -2.45
CA THR A 384 6.27 -3.12 -1.55
C THR A 384 6.95 -2.07 -0.67
N SER A 385 6.40 -0.86 -0.64
CA SER A 385 6.83 0.18 0.31
C SER A 385 5.96 0.13 1.56
N THR A 386 6.55 0.19 2.74
CA THR A 386 5.82 0.22 4.02
C THR A 386 6.03 1.56 4.70
N VAL A 387 4.94 2.26 5.00
CA VAL A 387 4.94 3.50 5.79
C VAL A 387 4.63 3.14 7.24
N HIS A 388 5.60 3.31 8.12
CA HIS A 388 5.51 2.97 9.53
C HIS A 388 5.00 4.14 10.38
N ASN A 389 4.64 3.85 11.63
CA ASN A 389 4.27 4.84 12.66
C ASN A 389 3.04 5.68 12.30
N ILE A 390 2.07 5.08 11.62
CA ILE A 390 0.85 5.77 11.14
C ILE A 390 -0.03 6.29 12.30
N ILE A 391 0.05 5.64 13.47
CA ILE A 391 -0.73 5.98 14.66
C ILE A 391 0.05 6.91 15.58
N VAL A 392 1.27 6.52 15.97
CA VAL A 392 2.14 7.22 16.92
C VAL A 392 3.58 7.14 16.43
N GLY A 393 4.32 8.25 16.56
CA GLY A 393 5.72 8.35 16.18
C GLY A 393 5.93 9.11 14.87
N LYS A 394 7.20 9.38 14.56
CA LYS A 394 7.59 9.96 13.27
C LYS A 394 7.40 8.94 12.15
N LEU A 395 6.70 9.33 11.10
CA LEU A 395 6.52 8.53 9.88
C LEU A 395 7.87 8.26 9.21
N TRP A 396 8.09 7.03 8.77
CA TRP A 396 9.24 6.64 7.96
C TRP A 396 8.85 5.53 6.99
N ILE A 397 9.64 5.39 5.91
CA ILE A 397 9.36 4.47 4.80
C ILE A 397 10.44 3.41 4.75
N ASP A 398 10.01 2.15 4.62
CA ASP A 398 10.87 1.02 4.29
C ASP A 398 10.50 0.42 2.93
N GLN A 399 11.47 -0.25 2.30
CA GLN A 399 11.27 -1.02 1.08
C GLN A 399 11.44 -2.49 1.39
N VAL A 400 10.37 -3.28 1.22
CA VAL A 400 10.36 -4.70 1.55
C VAL A 400 10.03 -5.51 0.31
N SER A 401 10.94 -6.41 -0.08
CA SER A 401 10.66 -7.42 -1.09
C SER A 401 10.40 -8.78 -0.44
N LYS A 402 9.29 -9.43 -0.84
CA LYS A 402 9.02 -10.85 -0.55
C LYS A 402 9.25 -11.76 -1.76
N LYS A 403 9.62 -11.20 -2.93
CA LYS A 403 9.80 -11.93 -4.20
C LYS A 403 11.22 -11.76 -4.70
N LYS A 404 11.75 -12.80 -5.37
CA LYS A 404 12.99 -12.68 -6.17
C LYS A 404 12.75 -11.66 -7.28
N THR A 405 13.27 -10.45 -7.10
CA THR A 405 13.40 -9.46 -8.18
C THR A 405 14.77 -9.69 -8.85
N ILE A 406 15.21 -8.85 -9.79
CA ILE A 406 16.58 -8.88 -10.34
C ILE A 406 17.65 -8.95 -9.22
N LEU A 407 17.33 -8.40 -8.02
CA LEU A 407 18.09 -8.56 -6.79
C LEU A 407 17.27 -9.32 -5.75
N SER A 408 17.92 -10.21 -5.00
CA SER A 408 17.29 -11.15 -4.06
C SER A 408 16.74 -10.50 -2.79
N GLN A 409 17.16 -9.28 -2.45
CA GLN A 409 16.63 -8.56 -1.30
C GLN A 409 16.80 -7.04 -1.48
N LEU A 410 15.67 -6.33 -1.47
CA LEU A 410 15.62 -4.86 -1.51
C LEU A 410 15.32 -4.26 -0.12
N CYS A 411 15.71 -4.94 0.96
CA CYS A 411 15.81 -4.31 2.28
C CYS A 411 17.13 -3.54 2.37
N ASN A 412 17.31 -2.63 3.34
CA ASN A 412 18.63 -2.05 3.60
C ASN A 412 19.42 -3.01 4.52
N PRO A 413 20.58 -3.60 4.12
CA PRO A 413 21.33 -3.40 2.87
C PRO A 413 20.79 -4.21 1.68
N VAL A 414 20.95 -3.64 0.48
CA VAL A 414 20.54 -4.25 -0.79
C VAL A 414 21.69 -5.10 -1.32
N THR A 415 21.41 -6.38 -1.60
CA THR A 415 22.39 -7.30 -2.17
C THR A 415 21.78 -8.15 -3.28
N GLY A 416 22.60 -8.57 -4.24
CA GLY A 416 22.20 -9.54 -5.24
C GLY A 416 23.37 -10.01 -6.10
N VAL A 417 23.09 -10.99 -6.96
CA VAL A 417 24.09 -11.62 -7.81
C VAL A 417 23.60 -11.56 -9.25
N VAL A 418 24.47 -11.14 -10.17
CA VAL A 418 24.23 -11.22 -11.61
C VAL A 418 24.88 -12.50 -12.12
N ALA A 419 24.04 -13.39 -12.66
CA ALA A 419 24.46 -14.65 -13.24
C ALA A 419 24.14 -14.73 -14.73
N ASP A 420 24.82 -15.62 -15.44
CA ASP A 420 24.50 -15.96 -16.83
C ASP A 420 23.34 -16.96 -16.93
N SER A 421 23.02 -17.37 -18.17
CA SER A 421 21.97 -18.35 -18.45
C SER A 421 22.23 -19.75 -17.87
N GLU A 422 23.48 -20.07 -17.53
CA GLU A 422 23.87 -21.33 -16.90
C GLU A 422 23.77 -21.25 -15.36
N GLY A 423 23.43 -20.07 -14.83
CA GLY A 423 23.38 -19.81 -13.39
C GLY A 423 24.74 -19.53 -12.76
N THR A 424 25.79 -19.35 -13.57
CA THR A 424 27.13 -19.01 -13.07
C THR A 424 27.16 -17.54 -12.67
N ALA A 425 27.54 -17.28 -11.42
CA ALA A 425 27.63 -15.94 -10.87
C ALA A 425 28.86 -15.18 -11.40
N HIS A 426 28.64 -13.98 -11.97
CA HIS A 426 29.72 -13.15 -12.53
C HIS A 426 29.93 -11.83 -11.78
N HIS A 427 28.87 -11.26 -11.19
CA HIS A 427 28.99 -10.03 -10.41
C HIS A 427 28.16 -10.11 -9.13
N ILE A 428 28.64 -9.41 -8.11
CA ILE A 428 27.94 -9.18 -6.86
C ILE A 428 27.56 -7.72 -6.79
N MET A 429 26.27 -7.47 -6.63
CA MET A 429 25.68 -6.16 -6.45
C MET A 429 25.52 -5.93 -4.95
N SER A 430 25.99 -4.79 -4.45
CA SER A 430 25.84 -4.41 -3.04
C SER A 430 25.64 -2.91 -2.89
N GLY A 431 24.87 -2.50 -1.88
CA GLY A 431 24.64 -1.10 -1.60
C GLY A 431 23.42 -0.86 -0.74
N THR A 432 22.88 0.35 -0.81
CA THR A 432 21.64 0.74 -0.13
C THR A 432 20.80 1.57 -1.10
N TRP A 433 19.48 1.37 -1.09
CA TRP A 433 18.57 2.05 -2.02
C TRP A 433 18.47 3.57 -1.75
N ASP A 434 19.02 4.04 -0.63
CA ASP A 434 19.00 5.41 -0.16
C ASP A 434 20.34 6.18 -0.25
N ASP A 435 21.42 5.53 -0.68
CA ASP A 435 22.75 6.17 -0.86
C ASP A 435 23.44 5.76 -2.17
N LYS A 436 23.78 4.47 -2.36
CA LYS A 436 24.59 4.04 -3.51
C LYS A 436 24.43 2.56 -3.85
N MET A 437 24.80 2.20 -5.08
CA MET A 437 24.95 0.81 -5.54
C MET A 437 26.32 0.60 -6.20
N GLU A 438 26.94 -0.52 -5.86
CA GLU A 438 28.25 -0.96 -6.32
C GLU A 438 28.15 -2.36 -6.94
N SER A 439 29.10 -2.68 -7.82
CA SER A 439 29.25 -3.99 -8.42
C SER A 439 30.69 -4.47 -8.31
N ALA A 440 30.87 -5.69 -7.79
CA ALA A 440 32.15 -6.36 -7.69
C ALA A 440 32.17 -7.57 -8.62
N LYS A 441 33.09 -7.60 -9.57
CA LYS A 441 33.26 -8.72 -10.51
C LYS A 441 33.84 -9.92 -9.78
N ILE A 442 33.23 -11.08 -9.96
CA ILE A 442 33.70 -12.36 -9.41
C ILE A 442 34.88 -12.86 -10.25
N VAL A 443 35.94 -13.25 -9.56
CA VAL A 443 37.15 -13.84 -10.16
C VAL A 443 37.14 -15.35 -9.97
N GLU A 444 36.81 -15.80 -8.76
CA GLU A 444 36.69 -17.22 -8.43
C GLU A 444 35.47 -17.45 -7.54
N SER A 445 34.80 -18.57 -7.77
CA SER A 445 33.75 -19.08 -6.90
C SER A 445 34.20 -20.40 -6.30
N SER A 446 34.36 -20.47 -4.99
CA SER A 446 34.64 -21.73 -4.29
C SER A 446 33.41 -22.17 -3.48
N ARG A 447 33.09 -23.47 -3.55
CA ARG A 447 32.12 -24.09 -2.64
C ARG A 447 32.82 -24.29 -1.30
N GLY A 448 32.44 -23.53 -0.28
CA GLY A 448 33.04 -23.65 1.05
C GLY A 448 32.82 -25.04 1.65
N CYS A 449 33.83 -25.59 2.33
CA CYS A 449 33.65 -26.73 3.24
C CYS A 449 32.83 -26.25 4.43
N GLY A 450 31.63 -26.80 4.61
CA GLY A 450 30.75 -26.46 5.72
C GLY A 450 31.35 -26.85 7.07
N GLY A 451 31.38 -25.90 8.01
CA GLY A 451 31.36 -26.21 9.43
C GLY A 451 30.06 -26.91 9.81
N SER A 452 30.02 -27.46 11.02
CA SER A 452 29.12 -28.49 11.57
C SER A 452 27.58 -28.29 11.49
N GLU A 453 27.06 -27.35 10.69
CA GLU A 453 25.64 -26.98 10.60
C GLU A 453 25.06 -26.97 9.17
N GLY A 454 25.61 -27.77 8.25
CA GLY A 454 24.88 -28.23 7.05
C GLY A 454 24.48 -27.21 5.96
N LYS A 455 24.62 -25.89 6.16
CA LYS A 455 24.37 -24.88 5.10
C LYS A 455 25.67 -24.53 4.36
N GLN A 456 25.77 -24.95 3.10
CA GLN A 456 26.91 -24.59 2.24
C GLN A 456 26.90 -23.09 1.92
N LYS A 457 27.86 -22.33 2.46
CA LYS A 457 28.08 -20.92 2.09
C LYS A 457 29.00 -20.86 0.86
N THR A 458 28.55 -20.20 -0.21
CA THR A 458 29.38 -19.95 -1.40
C THR A 458 30.32 -18.78 -1.10
N LEU A 459 31.62 -19.00 -1.28
CA LEU A 459 32.64 -17.96 -1.11
C LEU A 459 32.99 -17.41 -2.49
N TYR A 460 32.79 -16.11 -2.68
CA TYR A 460 33.17 -15.42 -3.90
C TYR A 460 34.41 -14.56 -3.67
N GLN A 461 35.45 -14.82 -4.46
CA GLN A 461 36.57 -13.89 -4.57
C GLN A 461 36.25 -12.87 -5.64
N THR A 462 36.37 -11.58 -5.30
CA THR A 462 35.96 -10.48 -6.17
C THR A 462 37.08 -9.48 -6.39
N LEU A 463 37.00 -8.74 -7.50
CA LEU A 463 37.77 -7.52 -7.72
C LEU A 463 37.24 -6.38 -6.84
N GLN A 464 37.97 -5.25 -6.81
CA GLN A 464 37.51 -4.06 -6.10
C GLN A 464 36.12 -3.62 -6.61
N PRO A 465 35.17 -3.34 -5.71
CA PRO A 465 33.84 -2.87 -6.10
C PRO A 465 33.90 -1.55 -6.88
N LYS A 466 33.10 -1.45 -7.94
CA LYS A 466 32.91 -0.24 -8.74
C LYS A 466 31.54 0.37 -8.44
N VAL A 467 31.51 1.66 -8.09
CA VAL A 467 30.25 2.40 -7.93
C VAL A 467 29.54 2.51 -9.28
N LEU A 468 28.30 2.03 -9.34
CA LEU A 468 27.46 2.12 -10.52
C LEU A 468 26.52 3.33 -10.44
N TRP A 469 25.95 3.55 -9.25
CA TRP A 469 25.00 4.61 -8.96
C TRP A 469 25.27 5.21 -7.58
N LYS A 470 25.03 6.51 -7.45
CA LYS A 470 25.02 7.24 -6.18
C LYS A 470 23.89 8.26 -6.22
N LYS A 471 23.14 8.35 -5.12
CA LYS A 471 22.01 9.26 -4.95
C LYS A 471 22.48 10.71 -5.08
N TYR A 472 21.69 11.52 -5.78
CA TYR A 472 21.91 12.96 -5.84
C TYR A 472 21.64 13.63 -4.50
N THR A 473 22.46 14.63 -4.16
CA THR A 473 22.19 15.50 -3.01
C THR A 473 20.91 16.28 -3.26
N LEU A 474 20.02 16.29 -2.26
CA LEU A 474 18.82 17.11 -2.34
C LEU A 474 19.19 18.60 -2.40
N PRO A 475 18.39 19.43 -3.08
CA PRO A 475 18.55 20.87 -3.06
C PRO A 475 18.51 21.43 -1.62
N GLU A 476 19.19 22.55 -1.41
CA GLU A 476 19.08 23.29 -0.15
C GLU A 476 17.62 23.64 0.16
N ASN A 477 17.23 23.55 1.43
CA ASN A 477 15.87 23.84 1.89
C ASN A 477 14.79 22.87 1.34
N SER A 478 15.19 21.68 0.89
CA SER A 478 14.27 20.66 0.35
C SER A 478 13.18 20.26 1.34
N GLU A 479 13.43 20.27 2.64
CA GLU A 479 12.46 19.99 3.71
C GLU A 479 11.22 20.90 3.68
N ASN A 480 11.40 22.13 3.19
CA ASN A 480 10.31 23.10 2.98
C ASN A 480 9.71 23.01 1.58
N MET A 481 10.30 22.23 0.69
CA MET A 481 9.84 21.96 -0.68
C MET A 481 9.51 20.48 -0.86
N HIS A 482 8.84 19.89 0.13
CA HIS A 482 8.36 18.48 0.10
C HIS A 482 9.47 17.43 -0.11
N PHE A 483 10.72 17.74 0.25
CA PHE A 483 11.91 16.92 -0.01
C PHE A 483 12.06 16.52 -1.49
N PHE A 484 11.63 17.40 -2.40
CA PHE A 484 11.73 17.16 -3.84
C PHE A 484 13.20 17.15 -4.29
N SER A 485 13.53 16.18 -5.16
CA SER A 485 14.78 16.16 -5.91
C SER A 485 14.79 17.29 -6.94
N SER A 486 15.96 17.54 -7.53
CA SER A 486 16.10 18.51 -8.63
C SER A 486 15.18 18.18 -9.80
N LEU A 487 14.96 16.89 -10.12
CA LEU A 487 14.00 16.51 -11.15
C LEU A 487 12.56 16.79 -10.70
N ALA A 488 12.18 16.34 -9.49
CA ALA A 488 10.83 16.51 -8.96
C ALA A 488 10.39 17.97 -8.92
N LEU A 489 11.31 18.89 -8.58
CA LEU A 489 11.06 20.32 -8.64
C LEU A 489 10.64 20.80 -10.02
N THR A 490 11.08 20.17 -11.11
CA THR A 490 10.74 20.58 -12.49
C THR A 490 9.45 19.99 -13.02
N LEU A 491 8.94 18.89 -12.43
CA LEU A 491 7.86 18.10 -13.03
C LEU A 491 6.52 18.83 -13.15
N ASN A 492 6.25 19.77 -12.24
CA ASN A 492 5.03 20.57 -12.29
C ASN A 492 5.27 22.00 -12.78
N GLU A 493 6.45 22.31 -13.33
CA GLU A 493 6.70 23.60 -13.97
C GLU A 493 5.74 23.76 -15.17
N PRO A 494 5.02 24.89 -15.32
CA PRO A 494 4.17 25.13 -16.47
C PRO A 494 4.90 24.96 -17.81
N GLU A 495 4.22 24.36 -18.78
CA GLU A 495 4.77 24.06 -20.09
C GLU A 495 3.72 24.40 -21.15
N GLU A 496 4.15 25.08 -22.20
CA GLU A 496 3.26 25.51 -23.28
C GLU A 496 2.93 24.35 -24.21
N GLY A 497 1.72 24.39 -24.76
CA GLY A 497 1.30 23.44 -25.78
C GLY A 497 1.17 21.99 -25.30
N VAL A 498 1.02 21.76 -23.99
CA VAL A 498 0.65 20.45 -23.42
C VAL A 498 -0.83 20.14 -23.65
N ALA A 499 -1.19 18.87 -23.58
CA ALA A 499 -2.59 18.43 -23.67
C ALA A 499 -3.45 19.09 -22.56
N PRO A 500 -4.74 19.38 -22.81
CA PRO A 500 -5.65 19.92 -21.79
C PRO A 500 -5.86 18.98 -20.59
N THR A 501 -5.51 17.70 -20.75
CA THR A 501 -5.52 16.65 -19.72
C THR A 501 -4.21 16.55 -18.93
N ASP A 502 -3.20 17.38 -19.22
CA ASP A 502 -1.88 17.32 -18.55
C ASP A 502 -1.95 17.70 -17.06
N SER A 503 -1.32 16.93 -16.18
CA SER A 503 -1.29 17.18 -14.73
C SER A 503 -0.84 18.60 -14.36
N ARG A 504 -0.03 19.30 -15.18
CA ARG A 504 0.36 20.70 -14.92
C ARG A 504 -0.81 21.68 -14.94
N LEU A 505 -1.88 21.35 -15.67
CA LEU A 505 -3.10 22.16 -15.79
C LEU A 505 -4.12 21.83 -14.70
N ARG A 506 -3.85 20.82 -13.87
CA ARG A 506 -4.73 20.38 -12.80
C ARG A 506 -4.83 21.44 -11.67
N PRO A 507 -6.01 22.02 -11.42
CA PRO A 507 -6.13 23.23 -10.61
C PRO A 507 -5.90 23.02 -9.11
N ASP A 508 -6.39 21.93 -8.52
CA ASP A 508 -6.19 21.61 -7.09
C ASP A 508 -4.70 21.41 -6.78
N GLN A 509 -3.98 20.71 -7.65
CA GLN A 509 -2.54 20.51 -7.53
C GLN A 509 -1.76 21.83 -7.66
N ARG A 510 -2.13 22.71 -8.59
CA ARG A 510 -1.49 24.03 -8.78
C ARG A 510 -1.68 24.94 -7.58
N LEU A 511 -2.91 25.00 -7.04
CA LEU A 511 -3.24 25.78 -5.86
C LEU A 511 -2.48 25.26 -4.63
N MET A 512 -2.33 23.94 -4.50
CA MET A 512 -1.53 23.35 -3.43
C MET A 512 -0.06 23.77 -3.51
N GLU A 513 0.54 23.71 -4.71
CA GLU A 513 1.93 24.14 -4.94
C GLU A 513 2.13 25.63 -4.60
N ALA A 514 1.12 26.46 -4.86
CA ALA A 514 1.11 27.88 -4.52
C ALA A 514 0.88 28.16 -3.02
N GLY A 515 0.62 27.15 -2.20
CA GLY A 515 0.32 27.29 -0.77
C GLY A 515 -1.14 27.64 -0.45
N LEU A 516 -2.04 27.69 -1.45
CA LEU A 516 -3.46 28.00 -1.33
C LEU A 516 -4.27 26.73 -1.01
N TRP A 517 -4.03 26.13 0.16
CA TRP A 517 -4.50 24.78 0.50
C TRP A 517 -6.03 24.66 0.67
N ASP A 518 -6.71 25.70 1.14
CA ASP A 518 -8.17 25.68 1.27
C ASP A 518 -8.86 25.69 -0.09
N GLU A 519 -8.40 26.54 -1.01
CA GLU A 519 -8.86 26.58 -2.40
C GLU A 519 -8.54 25.27 -3.13
N ALA A 520 -7.34 24.72 -2.91
CA ALA A 520 -6.96 23.41 -3.42
C ALA A 520 -7.92 22.31 -2.95
N ASN A 521 -8.29 22.29 -1.66
CA ASN A 521 -9.25 21.33 -1.11
C ASN A 521 -10.63 21.46 -1.79
N ALA A 522 -11.11 22.69 -2.01
CA ALA A 522 -12.38 22.93 -2.70
C ALA A 522 -12.37 22.45 -4.15
N HIS A 523 -11.31 22.77 -4.91
CA HIS A 523 -11.14 22.28 -6.28
C HIS A 523 -11.01 20.75 -6.34
N LYS A 524 -10.29 20.14 -5.40
CA LYS A 524 -10.14 18.68 -5.31
C LYS A 524 -11.49 17.98 -5.13
N GLN A 525 -12.33 18.50 -4.23
CA GLN A 525 -13.69 17.96 -4.02
C GLN A 525 -14.51 18.07 -5.31
N ARG A 526 -14.50 19.24 -5.97
CA ARG A 526 -15.20 19.47 -7.24
C ARG A 526 -14.79 18.47 -8.32
N LEU A 527 -13.49 18.28 -8.51
CA LEU A 527 -12.92 17.35 -9.50
C LEU A 527 -13.34 15.91 -9.22
N GLU A 528 -13.16 15.45 -7.98
CA GLU A 528 -13.52 14.09 -7.57
C GLU A 528 -15.02 13.82 -7.69
N GLU A 529 -15.86 14.79 -7.32
CA GLU A 529 -17.32 14.67 -7.44
C GLU A 529 -17.79 14.59 -8.89
N ARG A 530 -17.23 15.42 -9.78
CA ARG A 530 -17.52 15.34 -11.22
C ARG A 530 -17.12 13.97 -11.78
N GLN A 531 -15.93 13.48 -11.45
CA GLN A 531 -15.51 12.15 -11.90
C GLN A 531 -16.42 11.03 -11.37
N ARG A 532 -16.86 11.11 -10.10
CA ARG A 532 -17.83 10.16 -9.52
C ARG A 532 -19.18 10.22 -10.22
N LEU A 533 -19.62 11.40 -10.66
CA LEU A 533 -20.85 11.58 -11.44
C LEU A 533 -20.72 10.94 -12.83
N GLU A 534 -19.65 11.23 -13.56
CA GLU A 534 -19.39 10.66 -14.90
C GLU A 534 -19.25 9.14 -14.86
N ARG A 535 -18.61 8.60 -13.81
CA ARG A 535 -18.57 7.16 -13.58
C ARG A 535 -19.98 6.57 -13.41
N ARG A 536 -20.82 7.16 -12.56
CA ARG A 536 -22.21 6.70 -12.35
C ARG A 536 -23.04 6.76 -13.62
N LYS A 537 -22.85 7.78 -14.46
CA LYS A 537 -23.50 7.88 -15.77
C LYS A 537 -23.11 6.72 -16.68
N ARG A 538 -21.81 6.42 -16.80
CA ARG A 538 -21.31 5.29 -17.58
C ARG A 538 -21.83 3.95 -17.08
N GLU A 539 -21.81 3.72 -15.76
CA GLU A 539 -22.35 2.50 -15.15
C GLU A 539 -23.86 2.35 -15.38
N ALA A 540 -24.62 3.44 -15.30
CA ALA A 540 -26.07 3.43 -15.57
C ALA A 540 -26.39 3.15 -17.06
N GLN A 541 -25.64 3.75 -17.98
CA GLN A 541 -25.74 3.45 -19.41
C GLN A 541 -25.38 2.00 -19.70
N ALA A 542 -24.33 1.49 -19.04
CA ALA A 542 -23.91 0.11 -19.22
C ALA A 542 -24.96 -0.91 -18.75
N THR A 543 -25.71 -0.58 -17.70
CA THR A 543 -26.77 -1.44 -17.16
C THR A 543 -28.04 -1.46 -18.04
N GLN A 544 -28.24 -0.42 -18.87
CA GLN A 544 -29.42 -0.32 -19.76
C GLN A 544 -29.25 -1.08 -21.08
N VAL A 545 -28.02 -1.31 -21.52
CA VAL A 545 -27.71 -2.06 -22.75
C VAL A 545 -27.35 -3.50 -22.37
N LEU A 546 -28.37 -4.29 -22.02
CA LEU A 546 -28.25 -5.74 -21.91
C LEU A 546 -28.15 -6.32 -23.35
N GLU A 547 -26.93 -6.62 -23.83
CA GLU A 547 -26.58 -7.69 -24.81
C GLU A 547 -25.33 -7.44 -25.70
N GLU A 548 -24.56 -6.36 -25.56
CA GLU A 548 -23.28 -6.21 -26.29
C GLU A 548 -22.12 -5.84 -25.35
N ASP A 549 -20.90 -6.28 -25.67
CA ASP A 549 -19.64 -5.94 -24.97
C ASP A 549 -19.49 -4.42 -24.91
N ILE A 550 -19.93 -3.81 -23.81
CA ILE A 550 -19.74 -2.38 -23.59
C ILE A 550 -18.27 -2.16 -23.31
N GLU A 551 -17.54 -1.66 -24.31
CA GLU A 551 -16.17 -1.22 -24.13
C GLU A 551 -16.13 -0.24 -22.95
N GLY A 552 -15.39 -0.60 -21.92
CA GLY A 552 -15.12 0.28 -20.78
C GLY A 552 -14.43 1.56 -21.23
N PHE A 553 -14.05 2.42 -20.28
CA PHE A 553 -13.24 3.60 -20.63
C PHE A 553 -12.02 3.18 -21.46
N GLN A 554 -11.89 3.74 -22.66
CA GLN A 554 -10.76 3.53 -23.54
C GLN A 554 -9.77 4.69 -23.37
N PRO A 555 -8.53 4.41 -22.94
CA PRO A 555 -7.47 5.41 -22.92
C PRO A 555 -7.19 5.95 -24.32
N LEU A 556 -6.81 7.23 -24.40
CA LEU A 556 -6.64 7.92 -25.67
C LEU A 556 -5.26 7.66 -26.30
N TRP A 557 -4.23 7.41 -25.51
CA TRP A 557 -2.84 7.30 -25.98
C TRP A 557 -2.26 5.90 -25.79
N PHE A 558 -2.98 5.04 -25.08
CA PHE A 558 -2.58 3.66 -24.80
C PHE A 558 -3.67 2.69 -25.22
N GLU A 559 -3.26 1.53 -25.69
CA GLU A 559 -4.16 0.43 -26.04
C GLU A 559 -3.78 -0.83 -25.28
N ARG A 560 -4.79 -1.63 -24.92
CA ARG A 560 -4.55 -2.91 -24.26
C ARG A 560 -4.06 -3.91 -25.31
N ARG A 561 -2.86 -4.45 -25.13
CA ARG A 561 -2.32 -5.55 -25.92
C ARG A 561 -2.16 -6.78 -25.05
N THR A 562 -2.54 -7.93 -25.57
CA THR A 562 -2.30 -9.22 -24.93
C THR A 562 -1.08 -9.86 -25.55
N ASP A 563 -0.15 -10.28 -24.72
CA ASP A 563 0.99 -11.07 -25.17
C ASP A 563 0.52 -12.50 -25.48
N ASP A 564 0.70 -12.94 -26.73
CA ASP A 564 0.23 -14.26 -27.19
C ASP A 564 0.94 -15.42 -26.47
N SER A 565 2.12 -15.19 -25.91
CA SER A 565 2.95 -16.21 -25.25
C SER A 565 2.65 -16.34 -23.76
N THR A 566 2.34 -15.24 -23.06
CA THR A 566 2.04 -15.24 -21.62
C THR A 566 0.55 -15.18 -21.32
N GLY A 567 -0.26 -14.72 -22.27
CA GLY A 567 -1.68 -14.41 -22.07
C GLY A 567 -1.93 -13.18 -21.20
N GLU A 568 -0.88 -12.45 -20.78
CA GLU A 568 -1.01 -11.25 -19.97
C GLU A 568 -1.36 -10.05 -20.86
N SER A 569 -2.36 -9.26 -20.45
CA SER A 569 -2.71 -8.00 -21.10
C SER A 569 -2.05 -6.82 -20.42
N THR A 570 -1.41 -5.95 -21.20
CA THR A 570 -0.83 -4.69 -20.71
C THR A 570 -1.17 -3.51 -21.62
N TYR A 571 -1.24 -2.30 -21.06
CA TYR A 571 -1.38 -1.07 -21.86
C TYR A 571 -0.06 -0.64 -22.50
N VAL A 572 -0.06 -0.54 -23.83
CA VAL A 572 1.09 -0.12 -24.64
C VAL A 572 0.75 1.19 -25.34
N TYR A 573 1.75 2.08 -25.44
CA TYR A 573 1.60 3.34 -26.17
C TYR A 573 1.28 3.08 -27.64
N ARG A 574 0.17 3.63 -28.13
CA ARG A 574 -0.31 3.39 -29.51
C ARG A 574 0.18 4.41 -30.53
N GLY A 575 0.86 5.48 -30.08
CA GLY A 575 1.20 6.63 -30.91
C GLY A 575 0.14 7.74 -30.85
N GLY A 576 0.39 8.84 -31.55
CA GLY A 576 -0.57 9.94 -31.74
C GLY A 576 -0.41 11.11 -30.77
N TYR A 577 0.14 10.91 -29.57
CA TYR A 577 0.26 11.98 -28.57
C TYR A 577 1.22 13.08 -29.05
N TRP A 578 2.42 12.68 -29.47
CA TRP A 578 3.44 13.63 -29.92
C TRP A 578 3.04 14.28 -31.25
N GLU A 579 2.38 13.53 -32.13
CA GLU A 579 1.86 14.05 -33.41
C GLU A 579 0.73 15.07 -33.20
N ALA A 580 -0.14 14.84 -32.21
CA ALA A 580 -1.17 15.80 -31.78
C ALA A 580 -0.52 17.05 -31.18
N LYS A 581 0.51 16.88 -30.35
CA LYS A 581 1.29 17.99 -29.79
C LYS A 581 1.96 18.83 -30.86
N ASP A 582 2.64 18.21 -31.82
CA ASP A 582 3.34 18.92 -32.89
C ASP A 582 2.36 19.75 -33.75
N LYS A 583 1.12 19.26 -33.90
CA LYS A 583 0.04 19.97 -34.61
C LYS A 583 -0.78 20.91 -33.72
N GLN A 584 -0.56 20.88 -32.40
CA GLN A 584 -1.40 21.54 -31.39
C GLN A 584 -2.89 21.21 -31.55
N ASP A 585 -3.20 19.96 -31.91
CA ASP A 585 -4.56 19.47 -32.11
C ASP A 585 -4.98 18.54 -30.96
N TRP A 586 -5.73 19.11 -30.02
CA TRP A 586 -6.23 18.41 -28.83
C TRP A 586 -7.71 18.06 -28.93
N SER A 587 -8.30 18.05 -30.13
CA SER A 587 -9.76 17.87 -30.30
C SER A 587 -10.28 16.54 -29.76
N GLN A 588 -9.41 15.54 -29.63
CA GLN A 588 -9.74 14.21 -29.10
C GLN A 588 -9.66 14.13 -27.56
N CYS A 589 -9.02 15.11 -26.90
CA CYS A 589 -8.84 15.10 -25.46
C CYS A 589 -10.16 15.40 -24.73
N PRO A 590 -10.52 14.62 -23.69
CA PRO A 590 -11.68 14.90 -22.87
C PRO A 590 -11.45 16.11 -21.95
N GLU A 591 -12.54 16.78 -21.56
CA GLU A 591 -12.51 17.82 -20.53
C GLU A 591 -12.60 17.19 -19.13
N ILE A 592 -11.50 17.19 -18.37
CA ILE A 592 -11.40 16.48 -17.08
C ILE A 592 -11.07 17.37 -15.87
N PHE A 593 -10.76 18.67 -16.04
CA PHE A 593 -10.40 19.63 -14.95
C PHE A 593 -11.43 20.70 -14.60
#